data_AF-M2CGB6-F1
#
_entry.id   AF-M2CGB6-F1
#
_cell.length_a   1.000
_cell.length_b   1.000
_cell.length_c   1.000
_cell.angle_alpha   90.00
_cell.angle_beta   90.00
_cell.angle_gamma   90.00
#
_symmetry.space_group_name_H-M   'P 1'
#
loop_
_entity.id
_entity.type
_entity.pdbx_description
1 polymer ?
#
loop_
_entity_poly.entity_id
_entity_poly.type
_entity_poly.pdbx_seq_one_letter_code
_entity_poly.pdbx_strand_id
1 'polypeptide(L)'
;MKKKIVLTLIFICSVFTATYAQQMDFKYYNDLSENSGYAVAIYIPPNKESSIFDRFSKDPGRDLTKLSKSNIWLCWQALNEYDISDGESYMVLMYKEPFSPEGIALYVTITNNGTSFKYWGKVIKNDKL
;
A
#
# COMPACT_ATOMS: atom_id res chain seq x y z
N MET A 1 -25.90 -24.05 57.32
CA MET A 1 -25.92 -22.99 56.27
C MET A 1 -24.62 -23.07 55.49
N LYS A 2 -24.65 -23.47 54.22
CA LYS A 2 -23.45 -23.50 53.35
C LYS A 2 -23.66 -22.49 52.22
N LYS A 3 -22.85 -21.43 52.21
CA LYS A 3 -22.95 -20.31 51.25
C LYS A 3 -22.48 -20.79 49.87
N LYS A 4 -23.30 -20.55 48.85
CA LYS A 4 -22.97 -20.79 47.43
C LYS A 4 -22.11 -19.63 46.94
N ILE A 5 -20.94 -19.93 46.38
CA ILE A 5 -20.15 -18.96 45.61
C ILE A 5 -20.41 -19.26 44.14
N VAL A 6 -21.11 -18.35 43.47
CA VAL A 6 -21.31 -18.38 42.02
C VAL A 6 -20.18 -17.57 41.41
N LEU A 7 -19.26 -18.24 40.72
CA LEU A 7 -18.14 -17.61 40.03
C LEU A 7 -18.55 -17.33 38.58
N THR A 8 -19.00 -16.12 38.29
CA THR A 8 -19.31 -15.67 36.93
C THR A 8 -18.00 -15.32 36.22
N LEU A 9 -17.47 -16.23 35.41
CA LEU A 9 -16.32 -15.97 34.54
C LEU A 9 -16.83 -15.26 33.28
N ILE A 10 -16.79 -13.92 33.27
CA ILE A 10 -17.03 -13.14 32.06
C ILE A 10 -15.73 -13.20 31.23
N PHE A 11 -15.66 -14.16 30.32
CA PHE A 11 -14.60 -14.24 29.33
C PHE A 11 -14.90 -13.23 28.22
N ILE A 12 -14.45 -11.98 28.41
CA ILE A 12 -14.49 -10.95 27.37
C ILE A 12 -13.44 -11.36 26.32
N CYS A 13 -13.89 -12.03 25.26
CA CYS A 13 -13.10 -12.20 24.04
C CYS A 13 -12.97 -10.86 23.30
N SER A 14 -12.24 -9.91 23.88
CA SER A 14 -11.75 -8.74 23.16
C SER A 14 -10.51 -9.15 22.37
N VAL A 15 -10.72 -9.91 21.29
CA VAL A 15 -9.69 -10.20 20.27
C VAL A 15 -9.92 -9.31 19.05
N PHE A 16 -10.05 -8.01 19.28
CA PHE A 16 -10.15 -7.00 18.21
C PHE A 16 -8.96 -6.05 18.24
N THR A 17 -7.76 -6.60 18.28
CA THR A 17 -6.55 -5.88 17.84
C THR A 17 -5.54 -6.88 17.27
N ALA A 18 -5.93 -7.66 16.27
CA ALA A 18 -4.97 -8.06 15.26
C ALA A 18 -4.59 -6.77 14.52
N THR A 19 -3.58 -6.07 15.02
CA THR A 19 -2.86 -5.08 14.24
C THR A 19 -2.25 -5.86 13.09
N TYR A 20 -2.97 -5.94 11.97
CA TYR A 20 -2.41 -6.36 10.70
C TYR A 20 -1.32 -5.35 10.37
N ALA A 21 -0.11 -5.59 10.86
CA ALA A 21 1.08 -5.16 10.14
C ALA A 21 0.96 -5.88 8.79
N GLN A 22 0.40 -5.21 7.78
CA GLN A 22 0.47 -5.72 6.42
C GLN A 22 1.96 -5.86 6.13
N GLN A 23 2.46 -7.09 6.16
CA GLN A 23 3.82 -7.39 5.76
C GLN A 23 3.90 -6.95 4.29
N MET A 24 4.65 -5.88 4.04
CA MET A 24 4.84 -5.35 2.69
C MET A 24 5.66 -6.38 1.91
N ASP A 25 4.97 -7.26 1.21
CA ASP A 25 5.58 -8.30 0.40
C ASP A 25 5.86 -7.75 -1.00
N PHE A 26 7.06 -7.22 -1.18
CA PHE A 26 7.51 -6.72 -2.48
C PHE A 26 7.73 -7.88 -3.44
N LYS A 27 6.94 -7.92 -4.50
CA LYS A 27 7.09 -8.91 -5.56
C LYS A 27 7.93 -8.35 -6.69
N TYR A 28 8.74 -9.22 -7.27
CA TYR A 28 9.52 -8.91 -8.46
C TYR A 28 8.71 -9.21 -9.72
N TYR A 29 8.58 -8.22 -10.60
CA TYR A 29 7.93 -8.35 -11.90
C TYR A 29 8.96 -8.15 -13.01
N ASN A 30 8.81 -8.90 -14.10
CA ASN A 30 9.64 -8.82 -15.30
C ASN A 30 8.81 -9.26 -16.52
N ASP A 31 8.82 -8.49 -17.60
CA ASP A 31 8.11 -8.83 -18.86
C ASP A 31 9.00 -9.45 -19.95
N LEU A 32 10.23 -9.86 -19.60
CA LEU A 32 11.23 -10.45 -20.51
C LEU A 32 11.73 -9.51 -21.62
N SER A 33 11.27 -8.25 -21.64
CA SER A 33 11.78 -7.21 -22.53
C SER A 33 12.83 -6.37 -21.79
N GLU A 34 12.45 -5.20 -21.30
CA GLU A 34 13.30 -4.26 -20.58
C GLU A 34 12.68 -3.81 -19.25
N ASN A 35 11.41 -4.12 -18.98
CA ASN A 35 10.76 -3.71 -17.75
C ASN A 35 10.97 -4.77 -16.67
N SER A 36 11.60 -4.34 -15.58
CA SER A 36 11.70 -5.12 -14.36
C SER A 36 11.71 -4.22 -13.14
N GLY A 37 11.27 -4.77 -12.02
CA GLY A 37 11.30 -4.07 -10.75
C GLY A 37 10.50 -4.76 -9.67
N TYR A 38 10.65 -4.26 -8.45
CA TYR A 38 9.93 -4.70 -7.28
C TYR A 38 8.79 -3.73 -7.01
N ALA A 39 7.60 -4.26 -6.77
CA ALA A 39 6.46 -3.44 -6.39
C ALA A 39 5.51 -4.14 -5.43
N VAL A 40 4.74 -3.34 -4.72
CA VAL A 40 3.62 -3.77 -3.89
C VAL A 40 2.53 -2.70 -3.94
N ALA A 41 1.27 -3.14 -4.04
CA ALA A 41 0.11 -2.29 -3.87
C ALA A 41 -0.56 -2.61 -2.53
N ILE A 42 -1.05 -1.58 -1.86
CA ILE A 42 -1.71 -1.68 -0.57
C ILE A 42 -3.04 -0.94 -0.68
N TYR A 43 -4.14 -1.67 -0.57
CA TYR A 43 -5.48 -1.10 -0.55
C TYR A 43 -5.65 -0.11 0.62
N ILE A 44 -6.23 1.05 0.33
CA ILE A 44 -6.57 2.08 1.30
C ILE A 44 -8.08 2.03 1.55
N PRO A 45 -8.52 1.61 2.75
CA PRO A 45 -9.94 1.65 3.10
C PRO A 45 -10.50 3.08 3.03
N PRO A 46 -11.73 3.30 2.51
CA PRO A 46 -12.30 4.63 2.31
C PRO A 46 -12.33 5.48 3.60
N ASN A 47 -12.59 4.86 4.75
CA ASN A 47 -12.62 5.54 6.04
C ASN A 47 -11.23 6.01 6.54
N LYS A 48 -10.14 5.55 5.90
CA LYS A 48 -8.76 5.96 6.21
C LYS A 48 -8.15 6.84 5.14
N GLU A 49 -8.81 6.99 3.99
CA GLU A 49 -8.31 7.65 2.79
C GLU A 49 -7.71 9.03 3.07
N SER A 50 -8.52 9.93 3.64
CA SER A 50 -8.09 11.29 3.98
C SER A 50 -6.88 11.31 4.93
N SER A 51 -6.86 10.44 5.93
CA SER A 51 -5.76 10.38 6.91
C SER A 51 -4.46 9.84 6.32
N ILE A 52 -4.54 8.90 5.38
CA ILE A 52 -3.38 8.35 4.69
C ILE A 52 -2.86 9.35 3.67
N PHE A 53 -3.75 9.99 2.90
CA PHE A 53 -3.37 11.04 1.96
C PHE A 53 -2.70 12.23 2.67
N ASP A 54 -3.26 12.71 3.80
CA ASP A 54 -2.67 13.81 4.57
C ASP A 54 -1.24 13.46 5.04
N ARG A 55 -1.04 12.25 5.57
CA ARG A 55 0.30 11.75 5.95
C ARG A 55 1.24 11.68 4.76
N PHE A 56 0.80 11.07 3.67
CA PHE A 56 1.59 10.96 2.44
C PHE A 56 1.99 12.33 1.89
N SER A 57 1.07 13.29 1.88
CA SER A 57 1.32 14.64 1.36
C SER A 57 2.40 15.39 2.14
N LYS A 58 2.50 15.14 3.45
CA LYS A 58 3.46 15.74 4.38
C LYS A 58 4.77 14.96 4.48
N ASP A 59 4.80 13.73 3.99
CA ASP A 59 5.98 12.86 4.06
C ASP A 59 7.14 13.49 3.26
N PRO A 60 8.35 13.56 3.84
CA PRO A 60 9.51 14.13 3.16
C PRO A 60 9.86 13.29 1.93
N GLY A 61 10.13 13.97 0.82
CA GLY A 61 10.45 13.33 -0.44
C GLY A 61 10.33 14.33 -1.58
N ARG A 62 11.01 14.06 -2.68
CA ARG A 62 10.89 14.91 -3.88
C ARG A 62 9.61 14.54 -4.60
N ASP A 63 8.74 15.52 -4.85
CA ASP A 63 7.52 15.29 -5.62
C ASP A 63 7.86 14.78 -7.04
N LEU A 64 7.13 13.74 -7.44
CA LEU A 64 7.27 13.08 -8.73
C LEU A 64 6.06 13.45 -9.59
N THR A 65 6.27 14.37 -10.52
CA THR A 65 5.21 14.94 -11.36
C THR A 65 4.93 14.13 -12.63
N LYS A 66 5.84 13.23 -13.02
CA LYS A 66 5.69 12.40 -14.21
C LYS A 66 6.30 11.00 -14.00
N LEU A 67 5.53 9.99 -14.35
CA LEU A 67 5.99 8.60 -14.41
C LEU A 67 6.58 8.27 -15.79
N SER A 68 7.63 7.45 -15.78
CA SER A 68 8.10 6.78 -17.00
C SER A 68 7.09 5.70 -17.41
N LYS A 69 7.17 5.23 -18.67
CA LYS A 69 6.37 4.09 -19.13
C LYS A 69 6.61 2.84 -18.28
N SER A 70 7.87 2.60 -17.90
CA SER A 70 8.25 1.47 -17.04
C SER A 70 7.62 1.56 -15.64
N ASN A 71 7.60 2.76 -15.04
CA ASN A 71 6.96 2.96 -13.73
C ASN A 71 5.44 2.75 -13.81
N ILE A 72 4.80 3.19 -14.89
CA ILE A 72 3.36 2.96 -15.11
C ILE A 72 3.08 1.47 -15.24
N TRP A 73 3.87 0.76 -16.04
CA TRP A 73 3.75 -0.69 -16.21
C TRP A 73 3.90 -1.41 -14.88
N LEU A 74 4.92 -1.08 -14.09
CA LEU A 74 5.20 -1.72 -12.81
C LEU A 74 4.10 -1.43 -11.77
N CYS A 75 3.57 -0.20 -11.75
CA CYS A 75 2.42 0.17 -10.92
C CYS A 75 1.20 -0.73 -11.24
N TRP A 76 0.91 -0.94 -12.52
CA TRP A 76 -0.18 -1.83 -12.94
C TRP A 76 0.06 -3.30 -12.56
N GLN A 77 1.30 -3.78 -12.62
CA GLN A 77 1.59 -5.16 -12.17
C GLN A 77 1.18 -5.37 -10.70
N ALA A 78 1.50 -4.41 -9.84
CA ALA A 78 1.14 -4.47 -8.43
C ALA A 78 -0.37 -4.29 -8.19
N LEU A 79 -1.04 -3.39 -8.93
CA LEU A 79 -2.48 -3.17 -8.80
C LEU A 79 -3.30 -4.38 -9.28
N ASN A 80 -2.87 -5.06 -10.34
CA ASN A 80 -3.56 -6.20 -10.92
C ASN A 80 -3.58 -7.46 -10.04
N GLU A 81 -2.93 -7.42 -8.86
CA GLU A 81 -3.11 -8.45 -7.83
C GLU A 81 -4.46 -8.36 -7.11
N TYR A 82 -5.16 -7.25 -7.29
CA TYR A 82 -6.47 -6.98 -6.73
C TYR A 82 -7.55 -6.97 -7.84
N ASP A 83 -8.78 -7.26 -7.46
CA ASP A 83 -9.96 -6.99 -8.30
C ASP A 83 -10.37 -5.52 -8.14
N ILE A 84 -9.67 -4.65 -8.87
CA ILE A 84 -9.75 -3.20 -8.69
C ILE A 84 -11.06 -2.61 -9.23
N SER A 85 -11.58 -1.62 -8.52
CA SER A 85 -12.80 -0.89 -8.91
C SER A 85 -12.59 0.63 -8.92
N ASP A 86 -13.44 1.33 -9.69
CA ASP A 86 -13.37 2.79 -9.79
C ASP A 86 -13.61 3.48 -8.44
N GLY A 87 -12.82 4.51 -8.18
CA GLY A 87 -12.84 5.25 -6.91
C GLY A 87 -12.05 4.60 -5.78
N GLU A 88 -11.54 3.38 -5.96
CA GLU A 88 -10.66 2.78 -4.97
C GLU A 88 -9.28 3.46 -4.95
N SER A 89 -8.69 3.51 -3.75
CA SER A 89 -7.37 4.10 -3.55
C SER A 89 -6.36 3.10 -3.00
N TYR A 90 -5.11 3.27 -3.44
CA TYR A 90 -4.01 2.37 -3.14
C TYR A 90 -2.73 3.16 -2.87
N MET A 91 -1.92 2.69 -1.93
CA MET A 91 -0.50 3.04 -1.89
C MET A 91 0.27 2.04 -2.74
N VAL A 92 1.08 2.53 -3.68
CA VAL A 92 1.96 1.68 -4.49
C VAL A 92 3.41 2.07 -4.23
N LEU A 93 4.22 1.11 -3.79
CA LEU A 93 5.65 1.29 -3.56
C LEU A 93 6.43 0.53 -4.63
N MET A 94 7.44 1.16 -5.21
CA MET A 94 8.23 0.60 -6.31
C MET A 94 9.73 0.84 -6.12
N TYR A 95 10.53 -0.17 -6.44
CA TYR A 95 11.99 -0.12 -6.48
C TYR A 95 12.49 -0.82 -7.74
N LYS A 96 13.61 -0.35 -8.29
CA LYS A 96 14.22 -0.99 -9.46
C LYS A 96 14.87 -2.32 -9.07
N GLU A 97 15.61 -2.31 -7.97
CA GLU A 97 16.39 -3.44 -7.43
C GLU A 97 16.22 -3.52 -5.91
N PRO A 98 16.42 -4.71 -5.29
CA PRO A 98 16.48 -4.81 -3.84
C PRO A 98 17.57 -3.87 -3.35
N PHE A 99 17.25 -3.02 -2.38
CA PHE A 99 18.19 -2.01 -1.89
C PHE A 99 18.57 -0.94 -2.93
N SER A 100 17.62 -0.51 -3.77
CA SER A 100 17.82 0.74 -4.51
C SER A 100 17.92 1.92 -3.51
N PRO A 101 18.84 2.88 -3.72
CA PRO A 101 18.98 4.06 -2.86
C PRO A 101 17.76 4.98 -2.95
N GLU A 102 16.99 4.86 -4.03
CA GLU A 102 15.74 5.57 -4.25
C GLU A 102 14.64 4.59 -4.67
N GLY A 103 13.43 4.85 -4.21
CA GLY A 103 12.19 4.21 -4.62
C GLY A 103 11.15 5.26 -5.00
N ILE A 104 10.01 4.78 -5.48
CA ILE A 104 8.85 5.62 -5.80
C ILE A 104 7.70 5.17 -4.92
N ALA A 105 7.06 6.12 -4.25
CA ALA A 105 5.80 5.92 -3.56
C ALA A 105 4.70 6.69 -4.29
N LEU A 106 3.61 6.01 -4.63
CA LEU A 106 2.44 6.58 -5.27
C LEU A 106 1.23 6.42 -4.37
N TYR A 107 0.49 7.51 -4.18
CA TYR A 107 -0.90 7.45 -3.81
C TYR A 107 -1.72 7.42 -5.09
N VAL A 108 -2.50 6.37 -5.30
CA VAL A 108 -3.23 6.09 -6.55
C VAL A 108 -4.72 6.08 -6.27
N THR A 109 -5.51 6.63 -7.20
CA THR A 109 -6.97 6.46 -7.23
C THR A 109 -7.37 5.91 -8.59
N ILE A 110 -8.08 4.78 -8.60
CA ILE A 110 -8.55 4.10 -9.80
C ILE A 110 -9.69 4.89 -10.45
N THR A 111 -9.66 4.97 -11.78
CA THR A 111 -10.58 5.74 -12.60
C THR A 111 -10.85 5.05 -13.94
N ASN A 112 -11.90 5.48 -14.63
CA ASN A 112 -12.24 4.99 -15.96
C ASN A 112 -12.52 3.48 -15.97
N ASN A 113 -13.41 3.04 -15.09
CA ASN A 113 -13.81 1.66 -14.87
C ASN A 113 -12.64 0.69 -14.75
N GLY A 114 -11.65 1.01 -13.90
CA GLY A 114 -10.51 0.14 -13.63
C GLY A 114 -9.36 0.21 -14.65
N THR A 115 -9.45 1.07 -15.66
CA THR A 115 -8.47 1.10 -16.78
C THR A 115 -7.48 2.25 -16.73
N SER A 116 -7.64 3.18 -15.78
CA SER A 116 -6.77 4.34 -15.61
C SER A 116 -6.61 4.67 -14.13
N PHE A 117 -5.62 5.47 -13.80
CA PHE A 117 -5.49 6.01 -12.45
C PHE A 117 -5.01 7.46 -12.44
N LYS A 118 -5.44 8.19 -11.42
CA LYS A 118 -4.81 9.44 -10.99
C LYS A 118 -3.80 9.13 -9.90
N TYR A 119 -2.76 9.94 -9.77
CA TYR A 119 -1.76 9.72 -8.75
C TYR A 119 -1.16 11.01 -8.20
N TRP A 120 -0.65 10.89 -6.97
CA TRP A 120 0.37 11.76 -6.40
C TRP A 120 1.61 10.90 -6.14
N GLY A 121 2.77 11.35 -6.59
CA GLY A 121 4.01 10.58 -6.48
C GLY A 121 5.08 11.31 -5.69
N LYS A 122 5.89 10.54 -4.97
CA LYS A 122 7.13 11.00 -4.33
C LYS A 122 8.26 10.03 -4.64
N VAL A 123 9.45 10.58 -4.83
CA VAL A 123 10.70 9.81 -4.77
C VAL A 123 11.11 9.73 -3.31
N ILE A 124 11.20 8.50 -2.81
CA ILE A 124 11.60 8.18 -1.44
C ILE A 124 13.04 7.72 -1.45
N LYS A 125 13.84 8.20 -0.49
CA LYS A 125 15.19 7.70 -0.30
C LYS A 125 15.17 6.52 0.66
N ASN A 126 15.96 5.50 0.35
CA ASN A 126 16.22 4.43 1.27
C ASN A 126 17.47 4.77 2.07
N ASP A 127 17.30 5.55 3.15
CA ASP A 127 18.39 6.08 3.99
C ASP A 127 19.14 4.98 4.80
N LYS A 128 18.89 3.70 4.51
CA LYS A 128 19.52 2.54 5.14
C LYS A 128 20.54 1.82 4.23
N LEU A 129 20.98 2.50 3.18
CA LEU A 129 22.05 2.08 2.27
C LEU A 129 23.29 2.96 2.42
#